data_AF-A0A164FCH4-F1
#
_entry.id   AF-A0A164FCH4-F1
#
_cell.length_a   1.000
_cell.length_b   1.000
_cell.length_c   1.000
_cell.angle_alpha   90.00
_cell.angle_beta   90.00
_cell.angle_gamma   90.00
#
_symmetry.space_group_name_H-M   'P 1'
#
loop_
_entity.id
_entity.type
_entity.pdbx_description
1 polymer ?
#
loop_
_entity_poly.entity_id
_entity_poly.type
_entity_poly.pdbx_seq_one_letter_code
_entity_poly.pdbx_strand_id
1 'polypeptide(L)'
;EIEYASHTQYIRDFAMDISNHLAREIRNLQCESRRTAFHAATTTAQYDGWLAAKHLDLPLCTKLLAVGASVSVLQCFPSNVTFETVFTPCGAQPRWGNQTINVEGWELTKYSDCYWHANFVNFNGKAHTFKNNTWMPINPNLKIQGRRFIDTMPL
;
A
#
# COMPACT_ATOMS: atom_id res chain seq x y z
N GLU A 1 -53.39 -27.47 -18.18
CA GLU A 1 -52.65 -26.27 -18.64
C GLU A 1 -52.35 -25.28 -17.51
N ILE A 2 -53.32 -24.90 -16.67
CA ILE A 2 -53.13 -23.91 -15.59
C ILE A 2 -52.08 -24.35 -14.54
N GLU A 3 -52.10 -25.62 -14.12
CA GLU A 3 -51.17 -26.17 -13.11
C GLU A 3 -49.70 -26.17 -13.55
N TYR A 4 -49.45 -26.38 -14.84
CA TYR A 4 -48.11 -26.33 -15.43
C TYR A 4 -47.55 -24.90 -15.47
N ALA A 5 -48.42 -23.92 -15.77
CA ALA A 5 -48.05 -22.50 -15.76
C ALA A 5 -47.72 -22.00 -14.34
N SER A 6 -48.51 -22.40 -13.33
CA SER A 6 -48.25 -22.03 -11.92
C SER A 6 -46.95 -22.63 -11.39
N HIS A 7 -46.65 -23.88 -11.73
CA HIS A 7 -45.39 -24.53 -11.32
C HIS A 7 -44.17 -23.85 -11.96
N THR A 8 -44.27 -23.49 -13.24
CA THR A 8 -43.21 -22.76 -13.95
C THR A 8 -42.97 -21.38 -13.37
N GLN A 9 -44.04 -20.68 -12.99
CA GLN A 9 -43.95 -19.37 -12.34
C GLN A 9 -43.29 -19.47 -10.95
N TYR A 10 -43.69 -20.45 -10.13
CA TYR A 10 -43.08 -20.67 -8.82
C TYR A 10 -41.56 -20.91 -8.91
N ILE A 11 -41.10 -21.74 -9.85
CA ILE A 11 -39.66 -21.99 -10.04
C ILE A 11 -38.93 -20.71 -10.42
N ARG A 12 -39.52 -19.89 -11.30
CA ARG A 12 -38.91 -18.62 -11.71
C ARG A 12 -38.84 -17.64 -10.55
N ASP A 13 -39.92 -17.49 -9.79
CA ASP A 13 -39.98 -16.58 -8.65
C ASP A 13 -39.00 -17.03 -7.54
N PHE A 14 -38.92 -18.32 -7.26
CA PHE A 14 -37.96 -18.87 -6.31
C PHE A 14 -36.51 -18.65 -6.76
N ALA A 15 -36.19 -18.90 -8.02
CA ALA A 15 -34.86 -18.63 -8.58
C ALA A 15 -34.52 -17.14 -8.55
N MET A 16 -35.50 -16.28 -8.83
CA MET A 16 -35.34 -14.83 -8.77
C MET A 16 -35.13 -14.33 -7.34
N ASP A 17 -35.85 -14.88 -6.36
CA ASP A 17 -35.68 -14.55 -4.95
C ASP A 17 -34.28 -14.93 -4.43
N ILE A 18 -33.82 -16.14 -4.75
CA ILE A 18 -32.43 -16.56 -4.44
C ILE A 18 -31.41 -15.62 -5.09
N SER A 19 -31.59 -15.31 -6.38
CA SER A 19 -30.67 -14.41 -7.10
C SER A 19 -30.61 -13.03 -6.47
N ASN A 20 -31.78 -12.44 -6.15
CA ASN A 20 -31.87 -11.13 -5.53
C ASN A 20 -31.27 -11.13 -4.11
N HIS A 21 -31.51 -12.20 -3.34
CA HIS A 21 -30.93 -12.36 -2.01
C HIS A 21 -29.40 -12.43 -2.08
N LEU A 22 -28.84 -13.28 -2.95
CA LEU A 22 -27.39 -13.39 -3.16
C LEU A 22 -26.78 -12.07 -3.62
N ALA A 23 -27.42 -11.37 -4.55
CA ALA A 23 -26.97 -10.06 -5.02
C ALA A 23 -26.91 -9.03 -3.88
N ARG A 24 -27.87 -9.09 -2.95
CA ARG A 24 -27.87 -8.23 -1.74
C ARG A 24 -26.74 -8.59 -0.80
N GLU A 25 -26.51 -9.87 -0.52
CA GLU A 25 -25.42 -10.31 0.35
C GLU A 25 -24.04 -9.98 -0.22
N ILE A 26 -23.83 -10.19 -1.54
CA ILE A 26 -22.59 -9.78 -2.22
C ILE A 26 -22.36 -8.28 -2.08
N ARG A 27 -23.40 -7.46 -2.26
CA ARG A 27 -23.30 -6.00 -2.11
C ARG A 27 -22.94 -5.61 -0.67
N ASN A 28 -23.53 -6.25 0.33
CA ASN A 28 -23.21 -6.01 1.74
C ASN A 28 -21.74 -6.33 2.02
N LEU A 29 -21.29 -7.52 1.61
CA LEU A 29 -19.90 -7.95 1.78
C LEU A 29 -18.91 -7.00 1.08
N GLN A 30 -19.24 -6.54 -0.12
CA GLN A 30 -18.42 -5.55 -0.84
C GLN A 30 -18.33 -4.22 -0.08
N CYS A 31 -19.44 -3.75 0.51
CA CYS A 31 -19.44 -2.54 1.33
C CYS A 31 -18.58 -2.70 2.59
N GLU A 32 -18.68 -3.83 3.29
CA GLU A 32 -17.86 -4.13 4.48
C GLU A 32 -16.38 -4.26 4.14
N SER A 33 -16.06 -4.94 3.03
CA SER A 33 -14.69 -5.07 2.52
C SER A 33 -14.09 -3.69 2.21
N ARG A 34 -14.84 -2.83 1.50
CA ARG A 34 -14.39 -1.45 1.21
C ARG A 34 -14.20 -0.61 2.47
N ARG A 35 -15.10 -0.73 3.44
CA ARG A 35 -14.97 -0.03 4.73
C ARG A 35 -13.72 -0.47 5.49
N THR A 36 -13.46 -1.77 5.53
CA THR A 36 -12.27 -2.34 6.18
C THR A 36 -11.00 -1.90 5.48
N ALA A 37 -10.98 -1.95 4.14
CA ALA A 37 -9.85 -1.47 3.34
C ALA A 37 -9.58 0.02 3.58
N PHE A 38 -10.62 0.86 3.68
CA PHE A 38 -10.48 2.28 3.99
C PHE A 38 -9.88 2.50 5.39
N HIS A 39 -10.35 1.80 6.41
CA HIS A 39 -9.79 1.90 7.76
C HIS A 39 -8.32 1.43 7.79
N ALA A 40 -8.00 0.31 7.13
CA ALA A 40 -6.64 -0.21 7.04
C ALA A 40 -5.70 0.75 6.30
N ALA A 41 -6.16 1.38 5.22
CA ALA A 41 -5.39 2.40 4.52
C ALA A 41 -5.18 3.64 5.38
N THR A 42 -6.20 4.09 6.13
CA THR A 42 -6.11 5.24 7.04
C THR A 42 -5.09 4.98 8.16
N THR A 43 -5.15 3.81 8.80
CA THR A 43 -4.19 3.44 9.85
C THR A 43 -2.78 3.28 9.30
N THR A 44 -2.63 2.67 8.13
CA THR A 44 -1.30 2.53 7.48
C THR A 44 -0.74 3.91 7.12
N ALA A 45 -1.57 4.82 6.60
CA ALA A 45 -1.16 6.17 6.20
C ALA A 45 -0.74 7.05 7.39
N GLN A 46 -1.11 6.70 8.63
CA GLN A 46 -0.60 7.37 9.83
C GLN A 46 0.88 7.04 10.10
N TYR A 47 1.36 5.87 9.67
CA TYR A 47 2.73 5.42 9.86
C TYR A 47 3.59 5.60 8.61
N ASP A 48 3.07 5.20 7.45
CA ASP A 48 3.74 5.30 6.15
C ASP A 48 2.70 5.53 5.04
N GLY A 49 2.62 6.79 4.59
CA GLY A 49 1.70 7.22 3.55
C GLY A 49 1.99 6.63 2.18
N TRP A 50 3.25 6.28 1.90
CA TRP A 50 3.69 5.69 0.64
C TRP A 50 3.35 4.21 0.57
N LEU A 51 3.56 3.50 1.67
CA LEU A 51 3.18 2.10 1.81
C LEU A 51 1.66 1.94 1.70
N ALA A 52 0.89 2.83 2.34
CA ALA A 52 -0.56 2.84 2.22
C ALA A 52 -1.03 3.06 0.77
N ALA A 53 -0.41 4.00 0.05
CA ALA A 53 -0.71 4.23 -1.36
C ALA A 53 -0.40 3.01 -2.23
N LYS A 54 0.74 2.35 -1.98
CA LYS A 54 1.13 1.12 -2.68
C LYS A 54 0.18 -0.04 -2.42
N HIS A 55 -0.37 -0.17 -1.21
CA HIS A 55 -1.36 -1.20 -0.88
C HIS A 55 -2.71 -0.99 -1.58
N LEU A 56 -3.03 0.25 -1.95
CA LEU A 56 -4.24 0.59 -2.71
C LEU A 56 -4.00 0.64 -4.22
N ASP A 57 -2.85 0.16 -4.70
CA ASP A 57 -2.45 0.18 -6.10
C ASP A 57 -2.60 1.57 -6.75
N LEU A 58 -2.32 2.64 -5.99
CA LEU A 58 -2.38 4.01 -6.50
C LEU A 58 -1.23 4.30 -7.47
N PRO A 59 -1.38 5.32 -8.35
CA PRO A 59 -0.35 5.69 -9.31
C PRO A 59 1.02 5.93 -8.66
N LEU A 60 2.08 5.63 -9.41
CA LEU A 60 3.45 5.93 -9.04
C LEU A 60 3.58 7.42 -8.64
N CYS A 61 4.23 7.71 -7.52
CA CYS A 61 4.31 9.05 -6.92
C CYS A 61 3.03 9.55 -6.23
N THR A 62 2.41 8.70 -5.40
CA THR A 62 1.27 9.08 -4.55
C THR A 62 1.57 8.78 -3.09
N LYS A 63 1.33 9.76 -2.22
CA LYS A 63 1.38 9.60 -0.76
C LYS A 63 0.02 9.87 -0.14
N LEU A 64 -0.38 9.00 0.78
CA LEU A 64 -1.58 9.20 1.58
C LEU A 64 -1.23 9.91 2.88
N LEU A 65 -1.93 11.01 3.16
CA LEU A 65 -1.79 11.78 4.39
C LEU A 65 -3.04 11.58 5.24
N ALA A 66 -2.91 10.87 6.36
CA ALA A 66 -4.01 10.70 7.29
C ALA A 66 -4.28 12.02 8.05
N VAL A 67 -5.52 12.50 7.98
CA VAL A 67 -6.02 13.69 8.70
C VAL A 67 -7.22 13.25 9.54
N GLY A 68 -6.96 12.87 10.79
CA GLY A 68 -7.97 12.32 11.68
C GLY A 68 -8.58 11.03 11.13
N ALA A 69 -9.87 11.07 10.80
CA ALA A 69 -10.62 9.95 10.20
C ALA A 69 -10.64 9.96 8.66
N SER A 70 -9.97 10.93 8.03
CA SER A 70 -9.94 11.11 6.58
C SER A 70 -8.51 10.93 6.04
N VAL A 71 -8.39 10.72 4.74
CA VAL A 71 -7.10 10.58 4.05
C VAL A 71 -7.06 11.54 2.88
N SER A 72 -6.02 12.36 2.81
CA SER A 72 -5.71 13.24 1.68
C SER A 72 -4.70 12.58 0.77
N VAL A 73 -4.83 12.80 -0.54
CA VAL A 73 -3.91 12.26 -1.55
C VAL A 73 -2.95 13.37 -1.96
N LEU A 74 -1.66 13.15 -1.75
CA LEU A 74 -0.60 14.01 -2.24
C LEU A 74 0.04 13.36 -3.48
N GLN A 75 -0.02 14.06 -4.61
CA GLN A 75 0.65 13.65 -5.85
C GLN A 75 2.00 14.34 -5.97
N CYS A 76 2.96 13.66 -6.59
CA CYS A 76 4.28 14.20 -6.84
C CYS A 76 4.81 13.85 -8.24
N PHE A 77 5.98 14.38 -8.56
CA PHE A 77 6.70 14.09 -9.78
C PHE A 77 7.96 13.28 -9.47
N PRO A 78 8.17 12.13 -10.14
CA PRO A 78 9.37 11.35 -9.94
C PRO A 78 10.59 12.10 -10.51
N SER A 79 11.69 12.09 -9.77
CA SER A 79 12.97 12.65 -10.20
C SER A 79 14.09 11.66 -9.92
N ASN A 80 15.01 11.52 -10.88
CA ASN A 80 16.19 10.67 -10.71
C ASN A 80 17.28 11.47 -10.01
N VAL A 81 17.71 10.98 -8.85
CA VAL A 81 18.77 11.57 -8.04
C VAL A 81 19.87 10.55 -7.79
N THR A 82 21.11 11.00 -7.86
CA THR A 82 22.30 10.20 -7.53
C THR A 82 22.84 10.67 -6.20
N PHE A 83 22.86 9.80 -5.20
CA PHE A 83 23.36 10.12 -3.87
C PHE A 83 24.86 9.87 -3.77
N GLU A 84 25.57 10.84 -3.22
CA GLU A 84 26.92 10.66 -2.70
C GLU A 84 26.86 9.95 -1.35
N THR A 85 27.95 9.29 -0.96
CA THR A 85 28.03 8.65 0.36
C THR A 85 28.94 9.46 1.28
N VAL A 86 28.41 9.86 2.42
CA VAL A 86 29.16 10.56 3.48
C VAL A 86 29.24 9.66 4.70
N PHE A 87 30.44 9.52 5.27
CA PHE A 87 30.64 8.79 6.51
C PHE A 87 30.46 9.73 7.70
N THR A 88 29.50 9.40 8.54
CA THR A 88 29.22 10.08 9.81
C THR A 88 29.55 9.13 10.97
N PRO A 89 29.60 9.61 12.23
CA PRO A 89 29.75 8.73 13.39
C PRO A 89 28.68 7.62 13.48
N CYS A 90 27.52 7.82 12.86
CA CYS A 90 26.42 6.85 12.81
C CYS A 90 26.49 5.90 11.60
N GLY A 91 27.51 6.02 10.75
CA GLY A 91 27.72 5.17 9.58
C GLY A 91 27.64 5.92 8.25
N ALA A 92 27.62 5.15 7.16
CA ALA A 92 27.50 5.66 5.80
C ALA A 92 26.08 6.17 5.54
N GLN A 93 25.98 7.39 5.00
CA GLN A 93 24.70 8.04 4.71
C GLN A 93 24.66 8.61 3.30
N PRO A 94 23.52 8.50 2.59
CA PRO A 94 23.32 9.13 1.29
C PRO A 94 23.14 10.64 1.45
N ARG A 95 23.79 11.41 0.59
CA ARG A 95 23.70 12.87 0.55
C ARG A 95 23.52 13.34 -0.89
N TRP A 96 22.66 14.32 -1.08
CA TRP A 96 22.46 15.02 -2.34
C TRP A 96 22.38 16.51 -2.04
N GLY A 97 23.49 17.23 -2.22
CA GLY A 97 23.61 18.63 -1.81
C GLY A 97 23.38 18.81 -0.29
N ASN A 98 22.33 19.54 0.09
CA ASN A 98 21.92 19.74 1.49
C ASN A 98 20.73 18.86 1.90
N GLN A 99 20.44 17.82 1.12
CA GLN A 99 19.34 16.90 1.34
C GLN A 99 19.82 15.45 1.43
N THR A 100 18.96 14.60 1.98
CA THR A 100 19.11 13.15 2.02
C THR A 100 17.77 12.50 1.68
N ILE A 101 17.76 11.19 1.46
CA ILE A 101 16.52 10.45 1.28
C ILE A 101 15.85 10.18 2.64
N ASN A 102 14.53 10.35 2.70
CA ASN A 102 13.75 10.13 3.91
C ASN A 102 13.71 8.64 4.31
N VAL A 103 13.26 8.34 5.52
CA VAL A 103 13.27 6.95 6.03
C VAL A 103 12.32 6.01 5.25
N GLU A 104 11.26 6.58 4.67
CA GLU A 104 10.32 5.89 3.80
C GLU A 104 10.94 5.53 2.43
N GLY A 105 12.01 6.23 2.03
CA GLY A 105 12.78 5.96 0.81
C GLY A 105 12.19 6.57 -0.47
N TRP A 106 11.27 7.53 -0.37
CA TRP A 106 10.56 8.10 -1.52
C TRP A 106 10.68 9.61 -1.66
N GLU A 107 11.06 10.32 -0.59
CA GLU A 107 11.14 11.78 -0.57
C GLU A 107 12.53 12.27 -0.18
N LEU A 108 12.87 13.48 -0.63
CA LEU A 108 14.05 14.19 -0.15
C LEU A 108 13.69 14.98 1.10
N THR A 109 14.55 14.88 2.11
CA THR A 109 14.46 15.64 3.36
C THR A 109 15.77 16.38 3.60
N LYS A 110 15.76 17.32 4.55
CA LYS A 110 16.96 18.06 4.92
C LYS A 110 18.02 17.10 5.46
N TYR A 111 19.25 17.25 4.99
CA TYR A 111 20.38 16.49 5.52
C TYR A 111 20.68 16.90 6.96
N SER A 112 20.88 15.92 7.82
CA SER A 112 21.45 16.09 9.14
C SER A 112 22.39 14.93 9.43
N ASP A 113 23.49 15.22 10.12
CA ASP A 113 24.37 14.16 10.64
C ASP A 113 23.53 13.18 11.46
N CYS A 114 23.79 11.88 11.29
CA CYS A 114 23.04 10.84 12.00
C CYS A 114 21.53 10.79 11.69
N TYR A 115 21.05 11.32 10.56
CA TYR A 115 19.66 11.11 10.13
C TYR A 115 19.29 9.62 10.06
N TRP A 116 20.12 8.84 9.36
CA TRP A 116 20.05 7.38 9.37
C TRP A 116 20.82 6.84 10.58
N HIS A 117 20.10 6.18 11.50
CA HIS A 117 20.66 5.56 12.70
C HIS A 117 21.04 4.09 12.48
N ALA A 118 20.56 3.48 11.40
CA ALA A 118 20.79 2.08 11.07
C ALA A 118 21.86 1.93 9.97
N ASN A 119 22.51 0.77 9.91
CA ASN A 119 23.49 0.41 8.87
C ASN A 119 22.85 0.13 7.49
N PHE A 120 21.60 0.52 7.32
CA PHE A 120 20.87 0.40 6.07
C PHE A 120 20.09 1.67 5.80
N VAL A 121 19.84 1.90 4.52
CA VAL A 121 19.03 3.01 4.02
C VAL A 121 17.96 2.48 3.10
N ASN A 122 16.85 3.20 2.99
CA ASN A 122 15.75 2.82 2.14
C ASN A 122 15.82 3.62 0.84
N PHE A 123 15.92 2.94 -0.30
CA PHE A 123 15.77 3.54 -1.62
C PHE A 123 14.55 2.93 -2.30
N ASN A 124 13.54 3.75 -2.58
CA ASN A 124 12.30 3.38 -3.26
C ASN A 124 11.59 2.18 -2.62
N GLY A 125 11.50 2.16 -1.29
CA GLY A 125 10.89 1.08 -0.51
C GLY A 125 11.73 -0.21 -0.42
N LYS A 126 13.02 -0.17 -0.78
CA LYS A 126 13.95 -1.30 -0.64
C LYS A 126 15.13 -0.93 0.25
N ALA A 127 15.39 -1.77 1.24
CA ALA A 127 16.55 -1.60 2.11
C ALA A 127 17.86 -1.92 1.37
N HIS A 128 18.86 -1.05 1.55
CA HIS A 128 20.20 -1.19 1.00
C HIS A 128 21.23 -1.01 2.12
N THR A 129 22.31 -1.77 2.09
CA THR A 129 23.45 -1.61 3.00
C THR A 129 24.67 -1.18 2.23
N PHE A 130 25.51 -0.36 2.84
CA PHE A 130 26.74 0.10 2.23
C PHE A 130 27.85 -0.95 2.43
N LYS A 131 28.30 -1.57 1.34
CA LYS A 131 29.39 -2.57 1.31
C LYS A 131 30.18 -2.43 0.02
N ASN A 132 31.48 -2.70 0.05
CA ASN A 132 32.35 -2.62 -1.14
C ASN A 132 32.22 -1.27 -1.88
N ASN A 133 32.22 -0.16 -1.14
CA ASN A 133 32.05 1.19 -1.66
C ASN A 133 30.76 1.45 -2.46
N THR A 134 29.75 0.60 -2.33
CA THR A 134 28.49 0.72 -3.06
C THR A 134 27.28 0.38 -2.18
N TRP A 135 26.11 0.90 -2.57
CA TRP A 135 24.85 0.55 -1.94
C TRP A 135 24.32 -0.76 -2.54
N MET A 136 24.31 -1.83 -1.75
CA MET A 136 23.82 -3.14 -2.19
C MET A 136 22.45 -3.43 -1.56
N PRO A 137 21.47 -3.95 -2.33
CA PRO A 137 20.17 -4.29 -1.79
C PRO A 137 20.27 -5.40 -0.76
N ILE A 138 19.53 -5.25 0.34
CA ILE A 138 19.33 -6.31 1.32
C ILE A 138 18.15 -7.14 0.84
N ASN A 139 18.39 -8.42 0.56
CA ASN A 139 17.31 -9.37 0.29
C ASN A 139 16.90 -10.03 1.62
N PRO A 140 15.74 -9.67 2.19
CA PRO A 140 15.27 -10.33 3.40
C PRO A 140 14.94 -11.80 3.10
N ASN A 141 15.54 -12.71 3.87
CA ASN A 141 15.27 -14.14 3.78
C ASN A 141 13.92 -14.54 4.39
N LEU A 142 13.29 -13.65 5.15
CA LEU A 142 12.01 -13.88 5.80
C LEU A 142 10.91 -13.08 5.10
N LYS A 143 9.99 -13.76 4.41
CA LYS A 143 8.75 -13.16 3.92
C LYS A 143 7.68 -13.37 4.98
N ILE A 144 7.29 -12.30 5.68
CA ILE A 144 6.09 -12.34 6.52
C ILE A 144 4.90 -12.36 5.56
N GLN A 145 4.20 -13.49 5.46
CA GLN A 145 2.96 -13.57 4.70
C GLN A 145 1.90 -12.73 5.42
N GLY A 146 1.70 -11.49 4.97
CA GLY A 146 0.47 -10.76 5.25
C GLY A 146 -0.68 -11.58 4.68
N ARG A 147 -1.67 -11.92 5.51
CA ARG A 147 -2.88 -12.59 5.02
C ARG A 147 -3.51 -11.68 3.96
N ARG A 148 -3.52 -12.10 2.69
CA ARG A 148 -4.46 -11.56 1.70
C ARG A 148 -5.84 -11.85 2.27
N PHE A 149 -6.54 -10.81 2.73
CA PHE A 149 -7.97 -10.93 2.98
C PHE A 149 -8.66 -10.95 1.61
N ILE A 150 -8.82 -12.18 1.11
CA ILE A 150 -9.69 -12.59 0.00
C ILE A 150 -9.23 -12.06 -1.37
N ASP A 151 -8.55 -12.94 -2.12
CA ASP A 151 -8.58 -12.88 -3.59
C ASP A 151 -10.07 -12.97 -4.00
N THR A 152 -10.67 -11.84 -4.35
CA THR A 152 -11.92 -11.85 -5.11
C THR A 152 -11.57 -12.50 -6.44
N MET A 153 -12.08 -13.72 -6.66
CA MET A 153 -12.04 -14.39 -7.97
C MET A 153 -12.48 -13.39 -9.05
N PRO A 154 -11.77 -13.29 -10.19
CA PRO A 154 -12.32 -12.59 -11.34
C PRO A 154 -13.56 -13.36 -11.82
N LEU A 155 -14.68 -12.65 -11.95
CA LEU A 155 -15.84 -13.12 -12.71
C LEU A 155 -15.45 -13.32 -14.18
#